data_AF-A0A1U7MVJ5-F1
#
_entry.id   AF-A0A1U7MVJ5-F1
#
_cell.length_a   1.000
_cell.length_b   1.000
_cell.length_c   1.000
_cell.angle_alpha   90.00
_cell.angle_beta   90.00
_cell.angle_gamma   90.00
#
_symmetry.space_group_name_H-M   'P 1'
#
loop_
_entity.id
_entity.type
_entity.pdbx_description
1 polymer ?
#
loop_
_entity_poly.entity_id
_entity_poly.type
_entity_poly.pdbx_seq_one_letter_code
_entity_poly.pdbx_strand_id
1 'polypeptide(L)'
;MTKKLLTKLTVATTSLTLVTLGTTSSAQATSLTELIEFSSNGSGSTGTAVWNSRAGDSYWDLFVTSDGEDGEFINDPSTRNIDFELTKGIHTFTIYGDGRSSLNNQSHYGLNLFFNGETSNPGISVFGALARSADSNPDFLPNSSGSTRGLDGSIVPGSGTLSFIDGLTTVTLTDYIYQASDVQQKDLVSERSIGSNDYWDMVGQFTLNVETTDLDSTSVPEPVSVLGLLTVGAFGAGATLKRRKKQQA
;
A
#
# COMPACT_ATOMS: atom_id res chain seq x y z
N MET A 1 -71.43 -36.25 31.37
CA MET A 1 -69.99 -36.38 31.06
C MET A 1 -69.62 -35.29 30.06
N THR A 2 -69.02 -34.21 30.53
CA THR A 2 -68.67 -33.03 29.71
C THR A 2 -67.23 -32.66 30.03
N LYS A 3 -66.32 -32.97 29.10
CA LYS A 3 -64.89 -32.63 29.20
C LYS A 3 -64.71 -31.16 28.79
N LYS A 4 -64.16 -30.35 29.70
CA LYS A 4 -63.69 -28.99 29.40
C LYS A 4 -62.33 -29.07 28.71
N LEU A 5 -62.21 -28.38 27.58
CA LEU A 5 -60.97 -28.13 26.85
C LEU A 5 -60.11 -27.16 27.66
N LEU A 6 -58.84 -27.48 27.88
CA LEU A 6 -57.83 -26.56 28.43
C LEU A 6 -56.91 -26.13 27.28
N THR A 7 -57.02 -24.87 26.88
CA THR A 7 -56.17 -24.26 25.84
C THR A 7 -54.77 -24.02 26.42
N LYS A 8 -53.75 -24.69 25.87
CA LYS A 8 -52.34 -24.38 26.16
C LYS A 8 -51.91 -23.20 25.29
N LEU A 9 -51.47 -22.12 25.92
CA LEU A 9 -50.82 -20.99 25.27
C LEU A 9 -49.33 -21.34 25.15
N THR A 10 -48.85 -21.54 23.91
CA THR A 10 -47.44 -21.74 23.63
C THR A 10 -46.84 -20.39 23.27
N VAL A 11 -45.95 -19.86 24.12
CA VAL A 11 -45.13 -18.70 23.79
C VAL A 11 -43.95 -19.20 22.96
N ALA A 12 -43.91 -18.82 21.69
CA ALA A 12 -42.77 -19.07 20.82
C ALA A 12 -41.70 -18.01 21.09
N THR A 13 -40.55 -18.43 21.63
CA THR A 13 -39.37 -17.58 21.77
C THR A 13 -38.63 -17.58 20.43
N THR A 14 -38.71 -16.47 19.69
CA THR A 14 -37.94 -16.30 18.45
C THR A 14 -36.52 -15.89 18.82
N SER A 15 -35.58 -16.82 18.77
CA SER A 15 -34.14 -16.51 18.86
C SER A 15 -33.68 -15.91 17.53
N LEU A 16 -33.25 -14.66 17.53
CA LEU A 16 -32.59 -14.02 16.39
C LEU A 16 -31.12 -14.43 16.39
N THR A 17 -30.76 -15.42 15.58
CA THR A 17 -29.36 -15.80 15.37
C THR A 17 -28.76 -14.84 14.34
N LEU A 18 -27.93 -13.90 14.80
CA LEU A 18 -27.12 -13.06 13.91
C LEU A 18 -25.95 -13.91 13.42
N VAL A 19 -26.06 -14.45 12.20
CA VAL A 19 -24.95 -15.10 11.50
C VAL A 19 -24.15 -14.00 10.82
N THR A 20 -23.11 -13.49 11.48
CA THR A 20 -22.07 -12.70 10.82
C THR A 20 -21.22 -13.66 9.99
N LEU A 21 -21.50 -13.72 8.68
CA LEU A 21 -20.53 -14.19 7.69
C LEU A 21 -19.37 -13.19 7.67
N GLY A 22 -18.40 -13.39 8.56
CA GLY A 22 -17.11 -12.73 8.48
C GLY A 22 -16.34 -13.37 7.33
N THR A 23 -16.47 -12.84 6.12
CA THR A 23 -15.41 -13.00 5.13
C THR A 23 -14.22 -12.20 5.66
N THR A 24 -13.30 -12.87 6.36
CA THR A 24 -11.98 -12.32 6.59
C THR A 24 -11.30 -12.26 5.23
N SER A 25 -11.47 -11.16 4.50
CA SER A 25 -10.53 -10.83 3.44
C SER A 25 -9.17 -10.75 4.11
N SER A 26 -8.25 -11.65 3.74
CA SER A 26 -6.85 -11.46 4.11
C SER A 26 -6.46 -10.06 3.65
N ALA A 27 -6.00 -9.20 4.56
CA ALA A 27 -5.37 -7.96 4.14
C ALA A 27 -4.21 -8.35 3.21
N GLN A 28 -4.28 -7.93 1.95
CA GLN A 28 -3.18 -8.13 1.02
C GLN A 28 -2.02 -7.26 1.51
N ALA A 29 -0.81 -7.82 1.52
CA ALA A 29 0.36 -7.04 1.89
C ALA A 29 0.59 -5.92 0.86
N THR A 30 0.88 -4.70 1.34
CA THR A 30 1.28 -3.60 0.46
C THR A 30 2.59 -3.98 -0.23
N SER A 31 2.63 -3.90 -1.55
CA SER A 31 3.76 -4.33 -2.36
C SER A 31 4.14 -3.25 -3.38
N LEU A 32 5.44 -3.04 -3.57
CA LEU A 32 5.96 -2.32 -4.72
C LEU A 32 6.10 -3.33 -5.86
N THR A 33 5.21 -3.24 -6.85
CA THR A 33 5.12 -4.27 -7.88
C THR A 33 5.95 -3.94 -9.11
N GLU A 34 5.99 -2.67 -9.50
CA GLU A 34 6.60 -2.21 -10.75
C GLU A 34 7.09 -0.76 -10.65
N LEU A 35 7.94 -0.38 -11.59
CA LEU A 35 8.46 0.98 -11.74
C LEU A 35 8.77 1.31 -13.20
N ILE A 36 8.71 2.59 -13.53
CA ILE A 36 9.14 3.14 -14.82
C ILE A 36 9.91 4.43 -14.61
N GLU A 37 11.14 4.46 -15.14
CA GLU A 37 12.06 5.58 -15.14
C GLU A 37 12.04 6.22 -16.52
N PHE A 38 12.05 7.55 -16.58
CA PHE A 38 11.97 8.26 -17.85
C PHE A 38 12.68 9.61 -17.80
N SER A 39 13.34 9.96 -18.90
CA SER A 39 13.77 11.34 -19.12
C SER A 39 12.58 12.29 -19.01
N SER A 40 12.77 13.44 -18.38
CA SER A 40 11.76 14.47 -18.26
C SER A 40 12.33 15.86 -18.49
N ASN A 41 11.44 16.85 -18.65
CA ASN A 41 11.82 18.25 -18.58
C ASN A 41 11.72 18.77 -17.13
N GLY A 42 12.09 20.03 -16.90
CA GLY A 42 12.03 20.66 -15.58
C GLY A 42 10.62 20.86 -14.99
N SER A 43 9.56 20.41 -15.68
CA SER A 43 8.20 20.34 -15.15
C SER A 43 7.69 18.90 -14.98
N GLY A 44 8.58 17.91 -15.06
CA GLY A 44 8.25 16.49 -14.89
C GLY A 44 7.54 15.85 -16.09
N SER A 45 7.38 16.57 -17.20
CA SER A 45 6.75 16.00 -18.40
C SER A 45 7.71 15.07 -19.12
N THR A 46 7.23 13.88 -19.49
CA THR A 46 8.06 12.81 -20.05
C THR A 46 8.67 13.16 -21.42
N GLY A 47 9.89 12.69 -21.62
CA GLY A 47 10.65 12.70 -22.86
C GLY A 47 10.64 11.33 -23.55
N THR A 48 11.75 11.01 -24.23
CA THR A 48 11.86 9.84 -25.11
C THR A 48 12.63 8.68 -24.51
N ALA A 49 13.55 8.92 -23.58
CA ALA A 49 14.28 7.85 -22.90
C ALA A 49 13.40 7.29 -21.78
N VAL A 50 13.20 5.97 -21.77
CA VAL A 50 12.26 5.27 -20.89
C VAL A 50 12.81 3.86 -20.62
N TRP A 51 12.78 3.47 -19.35
CA TRP A 51 13.06 2.12 -18.87
C TRP A 51 11.95 1.67 -17.94
N ASN A 52 11.56 0.41 -18.00
CA ASN A 52 10.55 -0.13 -17.10
C ASN A 52 10.94 -1.51 -16.56
N SER A 53 10.34 -1.90 -15.43
CA SER A 53 10.52 -3.25 -14.86
C SER A 53 9.69 -4.31 -15.59
N ARG A 54 9.54 -4.22 -16.92
CA ARG A 54 8.68 -5.13 -17.71
C ARG A 54 9.41 -5.72 -18.91
N ALA A 55 9.43 -7.04 -19.00
CA ALA A 55 10.00 -7.74 -20.14
C ALA A 55 9.13 -7.68 -21.40
N GLY A 56 9.79 -7.74 -22.56
CA GLY A 56 9.17 -8.10 -23.84
C GLY A 56 8.44 -6.97 -24.55
N ASP A 57 8.63 -5.72 -24.13
CA ASP A 57 8.11 -4.54 -24.81
C ASP A 57 9.20 -3.74 -25.56
N SER A 58 8.85 -2.58 -26.10
CA SER A 58 9.76 -1.75 -26.88
C SER A 58 10.73 -0.92 -26.05
N TYR A 59 10.50 -0.78 -24.74
CA TYR A 59 11.37 -0.03 -23.84
C TYR A 59 12.55 -0.87 -23.40
N TRP A 60 13.53 -0.22 -22.78
CA TRP A 60 14.64 -0.93 -22.14
C TRP A 60 14.22 -1.38 -20.75
N ASP A 61 14.80 -2.47 -20.29
CA ASP A 61 14.49 -3.04 -18.99
C ASP A 61 15.17 -2.19 -17.89
N LEU A 62 14.48 -2.00 -16.78
CA LEU A 62 14.98 -1.38 -15.56
C LEU A 62 15.18 -2.45 -14.49
N PHE A 63 16.41 -2.56 -13.99
CA PHE A 63 16.79 -3.56 -13.00
C PHE A 63 16.94 -2.93 -11.63
N VAL A 64 16.58 -3.66 -10.57
CA VAL A 64 16.42 -3.14 -9.22
C VAL A 64 17.09 -4.06 -8.21
N THR A 65 17.67 -3.46 -7.19
CA THR A 65 18.20 -4.12 -5.99
C THR A 65 17.57 -3.48 -4.76
N SER A 66 17.38 -4.23 -3.67
CA SER A 66 16.78 -3.74 -2.41
C SER A 66 17.78 -3.52 -1.26
N ASP A 67 19.06 -3.85 -1.46
CA ASP A 67 20.12 -3.80 -0.45
C ASP A 67 21.28 -2.83 -0.83
N GLY A 68 20.96 -1.80 -1.62
CA GLY A 68 21.94 -0.84 -2.13
C GLY A 68 22.71 -1.32 -3.37
N GLU A 69 23.77 -0.58 -3.75
CA GLU A 69 24.41 -0.65 -5.08
C GLU A 69 25.11 -1.98 -5.47
N ASP A 70 25.20 -2.95 -4.55
CA ASP A 70 25.81 -4.26 -4.81
C ASP A 70 24.87 -5.42 -4.36
N GLY A 71 23.58 -5.12 -4.20
CA GLY A 71 22.56 -6.12 -3.86
C GLY A 71 22.24 -7.08 -5.01
N GLU A 72 21.59 -8.19 -4.70
CA GLU A 72 21.04 -9.09 -5.72
C GLU A 72 19.87 -8.39 -6.44
N PHE A 73 19.77 -8.61 -7.76
CA PHE A 73 18.64 -8.10 -8.53
C PHE A 73 17.35 -8.79 -8.10
N ILE A 74 16.35 -8.00 -7.73
CA ILE A 74 15.04 -8.50 -7.25
C ILE A 74 14.03 -8.71 -8.38
N ASN A 75 14.36 -8.30 -9.61
CA ASN A 75 13.50 -8.52 -10.77
C ASN A 75 13.33 -10.01 -11.05
N ASP A 76 12.11 -10.42 -11.38
CA ASP A 76 11.83 -11.75 -11.91
C ASP A 76 12.64 -11.98 -13.20
N PRO A 77 13.38 -13.10 -13.31
CA PRO A 77 14.22 -13.38 -14.48
C PRO A 77 13.45 -13.50 -15.80
N SER A 78 12.14 -13.75 -15.76
CA SER A 78 11.29 -13.94 -16.94
C SER A 78 10.44 -12.72 -17.28
N THR A 79 9.85 -12.06 -16.28
CA THR A 79 8.92 -10.94 -16.48
C THR A 79 9.51 -9.58 -16.21
N ARG A 80 10.65 -9.51 -15.49
CA ARG A 80 11.30 -8.29 -14.95
C ARG A 80 10.54 -7.58 -13.83
N ASN A 81 9.33 -8.03 -13.50
CA ASN A 81 8.55 -7.53 -12.37
C ASN A 81 9.35 -7.64 -11.06
N ILE A 82 9.14 -6.75 -10.10
CA ILE A 82 9.87 -6.82 -8.82
C ILE A 82 9.07 -7.42 -7.66
N ASP A 83 7.73 -7.27 -7.67
CA ASP A 83 6.78 -7.74 -6.62
C ASP A 83 7.38 -7.85 -5.21
N PHE A 84 7.80 -6.70 -4.67
CA PHE A 84 8.49 -6.61 -3.39
C PHE A 84 7.52 -6.23 -2.27
N GLU A 85 7.38 -7.08 -1.25
CA GLU A 85 6.54 -6.80 -0.08
C GLU A 85 7.12 -5.65 0.77
N LEU A 86 6.33 -4.60 0.98
CA LEU A 86 6.71 -3.45 1.78
C LEU A 86 6.24 -3.62 3.23
N THR A 87 7.16 -4.11 4.06
CA THR A 87 6.96 -4.17 5.52
C THR A 87 7.22 -2.81 6.17
N LYS A 88 6.72 -2.58 7.40
CA LYS A 88 6.98 -1.34 8.16
C LYS A 88 8.48 -1.09 8.32
N GLY A 89 8.95 0.10 7.97
CA GLY A 89 10.37 0.47 8.04
C GLY A 89 10.86 1.27 6.83
N ILE A 90 12.17 1.43 6.74
CA ILE A 90 12.85 2.12 5.64
C ILE A 90 13.36 1.09 4.64
N HIS A 91 13.06 1.29 3.36
CA HIS A 91 13.51 0.47 2.25
C HIS A 91 14.22 1.35 1.23
N THR A 92 15.47 1.07 0.92
CA THR A 92 16.24 1.80 -0.09
C THR A 92 16.53 0.89 -1.27
N PHE A 93 16.16 1.35 -2.46
CA PHE A 93 16.34 0.60 -3.69
C PHE A 93 17.34 1.31 -4.58
N THR A 94 18.18 0.54 -5.27
CA THR A 94 19.02 1.05 -6.37
C THR A 94 18.48 0.50 -7.69
N ILE A 95 18.35 1.37 -8.67
CA ILE A 95 17.85 1.07 -10.02
C ILE A 95 18.97 1.25 -11.05
N TYR A 96 18.98 0.39 -12.07
CA TYR A 96 19.97 0.35 -13.14
C TYR A 96 19.25 0.29 -14.47
N GLY A 97 19.51 1.28 -15.31
CA GLY A 97 19.11 1.29 -16.70
C GLY A 97 20.35 1.35 -17.59
N ASP A 98 20.33 0.63 -18.70
CA ASP A 98 21.36 0.73 -19.74
C ASP A 98 21.63 2.20 -20.07
N GLY A 99 22.88 2.62 -19.89
CA GLY A 99 23.26 3.99 -20.15
C GLY A 99 23.89 4.15 -21.52
N ARG A 100 23.72 5.33 -22.09
CA ARG A 100 24.38 5.75 -23.31
C ARG A 100 24.75 7.21 -23.15
N SER A 101 25.90 7.61 -23.68
CA SER A 101 26.39 8.99 -23.54
C SER A 101 25.37 10.05 -24.01
N SER A 102 24.53 9.73 -24.99
CA SER A 102 23.43 10.59 -25.45
C SER A 102 22.36 10.89 -24.39
N LEU A 103 22.21 10.01 -23.39
CA LEU A 103 21.22 10.13 -22.31
C LEU A 103 21.66 11.13 -21.23
N ASN A 104 22.97 11.39 -21.10
CA ASN A 104 23.50 12.39 -20.18
C ASN A 104 23.17 13.84 -20.60
N ASN A 105 22.68 14.03 -21.84
CA ASN A 105 22.21 15.31 -22.34
C ASN A 105 20.83 15.71 -21.78
N GLN A 106 20.10 14.77 -21.17
CA GLN A 106 18.83 15.09 -20.52
C GLN A 106 19.11 15.87 -19.22
N SER A 107 18.17 16.77 -18.87
CA SER A 107 18.33 17.63 -17.69
C SER A 107 17.64 17.09 -16.45
N HIS A 108 16.54 16.35 -16.63
CA HIS A 108 15.72 15.81 -15.56
C HIS A 108 15.28 14.40 -15.90
N TYR A 109 14.95 13.67 -14.86
CA TYR A 109 14.48 12.29 -14.91
C TYR A 109 13.33 12.14 -13.91
N GLY A 110 12.40 11.26 -14.21
CA GLY A 110 11.20 11.02 -13.43
C GLY A 110 10.95 9.54 -13.25
N LEU A 111 10.45 9.22 -12.07
CA LEU A 111 10.15 7.85 -11.65
C LEU A 111 8.68 7.77 -11.27
N ASN A 112 8.01 6.75 -11.80
CA ASN A 112 6.66 6.37 -11.43
C ASN A 112 6.72 5.00 -10.77
N LEU A 113 6.16 4.90 -9.55
CA LEU A 113 6.11 3.68 -8.74
C LEU A 113 4.68 3.14 -8.72
N PHE A 114 4.56 1.83 -8.88
CA PHE A 114 3.30 1.12 -8.99
C PHE A 114 3.17 0.09 -7.88
N PHE A 115 1.99 0.03 -7.27
CA PHE A 115 1.76 -0.76 -6.06
C PHE A 115 0.61 -1.73 -6.27
N ASN A 116 0.67 -2.87 -5.58
CA ASN A 116 -0.42 -3.84 -5.48
C ASN A 116 -0.95 -4.33 -6.85
N GLY A 117 -0.10 -4.34 -7.88
CA GLY A 117 -0.43 -4.81 -9.23
C GLY A 117 -1.17 -3.80 -10.11
N GLU A 118 -1.38 -2.57 -9.67
CA GLU A 118 -1.91 -1.49 -10.52
C GLU A 118 -0.80 -0.96 -11.44
N THR A 119 -1.00 -0.99 -12.76
CA THR A 119 0.03 -0.63 -13.75
C THR A 119 -0.32 0.58 -14.63
N SER A 120 -1.57 1.04 -14.56
CA SER A 120 -2.10 2.10 -15.42
C SER A 120 -1.90 3.47 -14.80
N ASN A 121 -2.00 3.58 -13.48
CA ASN A 121 -1.80 4.85 -12.76
C ASN A 121 -0.74 4.66 -11.68
N PRO A 122 0.29 5.53 -11.62
CA PRO A 122 1.31 5.45 -10.59
C PRO A 122 0.69 5.79 -9.21
N GLY A 123 1.13 5.08 -8.17
CA GLY A 123 0.78 5.42 -6.79
C GLY A 123 1.65 6.55 -6.23
N ILE A 124 2.92 6.62 -6.68
CA ILE A 124 3.87 7.71 -6.39
C ILE A 124 4.54 8.13 -7.69
N SER A 125 4.71 9.44 -7.87
CA SER A 125 5.37 10.02 -9.03
C SER A 125 6.32 11.14 -8.59
N VAL A 126 7.57 11.06 -9.02
CA VAL A 126 8.63 12.01 -8.65
C VAL A 126 9.41 12.43 -9.88
N PHE A 127 10.06 13.58 -9.82
CA PHE A 127 11.08 13.98 -10.78
C PHE A 127 12.15 14.84 -10.11
N GLY A 128 13.35 14.85 -10.68
CA GLY A 128 14.49 15.61 -10.20
C GLY A 128 15.47 15.90 -11.32
N ALA A 129 16.39 16.84 -11.09
CA ALA A 129 17.47 17.08 -12.03
C ALA A 129 18.43 15.88 -12.08
N LEU A 130 19.02 15.60 -13.23
CA LEU A 130 20.04 14.55 -13.36
C LEU A 130 21.29 14.94 -12.56
N ALA A 131 21.72 14.09 -11.63
CA ALA A 131 22.96 14.27 -10.90
C ALA A 131 24.16 13.96 -11.82
N ARG A 132 25.13 14.87 -11.87
CA ARG A 132 26.29 14.80 -12.80
C ARG A 132 27.64 14.58 -12.11
N SER A 133 27.63 14.35 -10.80
CA SER A 133 28.81 14.02 -10.01
C SER A 133 28.39 13.27 -8.76
N ALA A 134 29.32 12.54 -8.13
CA ALA A 134 29.06 11.80 -6.90
C ALA A 134 28.62 12.70 -5.74
N ASP A 135 29.10 13.94 -5.69
CA ASP A 135 28.72 14.93 -4.67
C ASP A 135 27.42 15.70 -5.00
N SER A 136 26.81 15.45 -6.16
CA SER A 136 25.59 16.13 -6.58
C SER A 136 24.38 15.49 -5.91
N ASN A 137 23.65 16.27 -5.11
CA ASN A 137 22.37 15.86 -4.52
C ASN A 137 21.25 16.84 -4.94
N PRO A 138 20.70 16.70 -6.16
CA PRO A 138 19.65 17.59 -6.64
C PRO A 138 18.34 17.36 -5.88
N ASP A 139 17.60 18.44 -5.62
CA ASP A 139 16.26 18.32 -5.06
C ASP A 139 15.33 17.55 -6.00
N PHE A 140 14.36 16.84 -5.42
CA PHE A 140 13.28 16.17 -6.13
C PHE A 140 11.91 16.68 -5.68
N LEU A 141 10.92 16.56 -6.57
CA LEU A 141 9.56 17.07 -6.34
C LEU A 141 8.51 16.03 -6.76
N PRO A 142 7.32 16.05 -6.13
CA PRO A 142 6.19 15.28 -6.63
C PRO A 142 5.86 15.69 -8.07
N ASN A 143 5.73 14.70 -8.94
CA ASN A 143 5.41 14.92 -10.35
C ASN A 143 3.89 14.95 -10.55
N SER A 144 3.34 16.14 -10.76
CA SER A 144 1.92 16.37 -11.05
C SER A 144 1.65 16.68 -12.54
N SER A 145 2.64 16.45 -13.41
CA SER A 145 2.47 16.67 -14.85
C SER A 145 1.33 15.80 -15.38
N GLY A 146 0.49 16.36 -16.24
CA GLY A 146 -0.52 15.60 -16.98
C GLY A 146 0.07 14.64 -18.03
N SER A 147 1.40 14.62 -18.19
CA SER A 147 2.12 13.85 -19.20
C SER A 147 3.36 13.16 -18.63
N THR A 148 3.15 12.08 -17.89
CA THR A 148 4.18 11.14 -17.41
C THR A 148 4.07 9.80 -18.17
N ARG A 149 4.48 8.67 -17.57
CA ARG A 149 4.44 7.34 -18.20
C ARG A 149 3.69 6.30 -17.36
N GLY A 150 2.74 5.60 -17.98
CA GLY A 150 2.23 4.32 -17.46
C GLY A 150 3.27 3.22 -17.70
N LEU A 151 3.14 2.06 -17.04
CA LEU A 151 4.14 0.99 -17.15
C LEU A 151 4.33 0.49 -18.58
N ASP A 152 3.26 0.49 -19.38
CA ASP A 152 3.26 0.14 -20.80
C ASP A 152 3.78 1.26 -21.72
N GLY A 153 4.29 2.35 -21.15
CA GLY A 153 4.80 3.54 -21.82
C GLY A 153 3.73 4.53 -22.32
N SER A 154 2.45 4.24 -22.08
CA SER A 154 1.36 5.18 -22.36
C SER A 154 1.57 6.51 -21.62
N ILE A 155 1.02 7.59 -22.18
CA ILE A 155 1.05 8.89 -21.50
C ILE A 155 -0.06 8.91 -20.46
N VAL A 156 0.31 9.06 -19.19
CA VAL A 156 -0.62 9.13 -18.06
C VAL A 156 -0.27 10.31 -17.15
N PRO A 157 -1.22 10.88 -16.40
CA PRO A 157 -0.89 11.85 -15.36
C PRO A 157 0.01 11.23 -14.28
N GLY A 158 0.95 12.02 -13.77
CA GLY A 158 1.65 11.67 -12.54
C GLY A 158 0.69 11.73 -11.36
N SER A 159 0.98 10.96 -10.31
CA SER A 159 0.17 10.92 -9.08
C SER A 159 0.11 12.26 -8.35
N GLY A 160 1.09 13.14 -8.56
CA GLY A 160 1.21 14.43 -7.88
C GLY A 160 1.53 14.32 -6.38
N THR A 161 1.91 13.14 -5.90
CA THR A 161 2.19 12.86 -4.49
C THR A 161 3.46 12.03 -4.32
N LEU A 162 4.12 12.21 -3.17
CA LEU A 162 5.23 11.38 -2.71
C LEU A 162 4.76 10.27 -1.75
N SER A 163 3.45 10.15 -1.52
CA SER A 163 2.89 9.15 -0.61
C SER A 163 1.78 8.34 -1.28
N PHE A 164 1.78 7.05 -1.01
CA PHE A 164 0.75 6.08 -1.37
C PHE A 164 0.12 5.51 -0.09
N ILE A 165 -1.20 5.35 -0.07
CA ILE A 165 -1.94 4.85 1.09
C ILE A 165 -2.70 3.60 0.69
N ASP A 166 -2.47 2.53 1.44
CA ASP A 166 -3.12 1.23 1.30
C ASP A 166 -3.66 0.76 2.66
N GLY A 167 -4.96 1.00 2.87
CA GLY A 167 -5.61 0.74 4.15
C GLY A 167 -4.98 1.52 5.31
N LEU A 168 -4.24 0.82 6.15
CA LEU A 168 -3.55 1.37 7.34
C LEU A 168 -2.06 1.63 7.09
N THR A 169 -1.55 1.25 5.92
CA THR A 169 -0.16 1.41 5.52
C THR A 169 -0.02 2.68 4.69
N THR A 170 0.89 3.55 5.10
CA THR A 170 1.34 4.71 4.33
C THR A 170 2.76 4.44 3.86
N VAL A 171 2.98 4.49 2.55
CA VAL A 171 4.29 4.43 1.92
C VAL A 171 4.66 5.86 1.51
N THR A 172 5.81 6.36 1.93
CA THR A 172 6.28 7.71 1.58
C THR A 172 7.66 7.64 0.95
N LEU A 173 7.81 8.20 -0.25
CA LEU A 173 9.10 8.44 -0.87
C LEU A 173 9.82 9.57 -0.13
N THR A 174 10.93 9.25 0.50
CA THR A 174 11.72 10.20 1.29
C THR A 174 13.01 10.62 0.61
N ASP A 175 13.46 9.87 -0.39
CA ASP A 175 14.66 10.18 -1.16
C ASP A 175 14.54 9.70 -2.61
N TYR A 176 15.14 10.45 -3.53
CA TYR A 176 15.22 10.10 -4.95
C TYR A 176 16.38 10.84 -5.63
N ILE A 177 17.23 10.08 -6.32
CA ILE A 177 18.29 10.58 -7.18
C ILE A 177 18.42 9.69 -8.41
N TYR A 178 18.71 10.29 -9.56
CA TYR A 178 19.12 9.58 -10.78
C TYR A 178 20.40 10.21 -11.31
N GLN A 179 21.39 9.39 -11.62
CA GLN A 179 22.76 9.81 -11.89
C GLN A 179 23.14 9.55 -13.35
N ALA A 180 23.91 10.48 -13.91
CA ALA A 180 24.49 10.33 -15.24
C ALA A 180 25.40 9.09 -15.28
N SER A 181 25.51 8.47 -16.45
CA SER A 181 26.18 7.16 -16.56
C SER A 181 27.67 7.19 -16.17
N ASP A 182 28.32 8.33 -16.30
CA ASP A 182 29.72 8.55 -15.97
C ASP A 182 29.99 8.87 -14.50
N VAL A 183 28.95 8.93 -13.66
CA VAL A 183 29.06 9.19 -12.22
C VAL A 183 29.53 7.95 -11.46
N GLN A 184 28.80 6.84 -11.59
CA GLN A 184 29.11 5.60 -10.88
C GLN A 184 30.05 4.68 -11.66
N GLN A 185 30.08 4.80 -12.99
CA GLN A 185 30.93 3.99 -13.89
C GLN A 185 30.74 2.48 -13.68
N LYS A 186 29.51 2.07 -13.41
CA LYS A 186 29.08 0.67 -13.31
C LYS A 186 28.61 0.20 -14.70
N ASP A 187 28.84 -1.07 -15.01
CA ASP A 187 28.39 -1.74 -16.23
C ASP A 187 27.92 -3.14 -15.83
N LEU A 188 26.68 -3.20 -15.33
CA LEU A 188 26.06 -4.38 -14.73
C LEU A 188 24.88 -4.88 -15.54
N VAL A 189 24.26 -4.01 -16.34
CA VAL A 189 23.09 -4.33 -17.13
C VAL A 189 23.27 -3.92 -18.59
N SER A 190 22.41 -4.47 -19.42
CA SER A 190 22.23 -4.10 -20.81
C SER A 190 20.76 -3.76 -21.02
N GLU A 191 20.45 -3.24 -22.19
CA GLU A 191 19.09 -2.84 -22.62
C GLU A 191 17.96 -3.80 -22.23
N ARG A 192 18.22 -5.12 -22.13
CA ARG A 192 17.19 -6.16 -21.91
C ARG A 192 17.63 -7.31 -20.99
N SER A 193 18.80 -7.20 -20.37
CA SER A 193 19.35 -8.28 -19.55
C SER A 193 20.34 -7.81 -18.52
N ILE A 194 20.43 -8.55 -17.42
CA ILE A 194 21.54 -8.46 -16.48
C ILE A 194 22.80 -9.00 -17.19
N GLY A 195 23.88 -8.24 -17.13
CA GLY A 195 25.14 -8.52 -17.79
C GLY A 195 25.68 -7.28 -18.50
N SER A 196 26.99 -7.08 -18.38
CA SER A 196 27.71 -5.94 -18.93
C SER A 196 27.66 -5.88 -20.46
N ASN A 197 27.65 -4.68 -21.04
CA ASN A 197 27.65 -4.47 -22.49
C ASN A 197 28.62 -3.38 -22.99
N ASP A 198 29.63 -3.03 -22.20
CA ASP A 198 30.63 -1.99 -22.46
C ASP A 198 30.05 -0.56 -22.49
N TYR A 199 28.84 -0.37 -21.98
CA TYR A 199 28.26 0.94 -21.71
C TYR A 199 28.02 1.11 -20.21
N TRP A 200 28.40 2.27 -19.66
CA TRP A 200 28.10 2.55 -18.26
C TRP A 200 26.61 2.74 -18.05
N ASP A 201 26.08 2.17 -16.97
CA ASP A 201 24.68 2.25 -16.56
C ASP A 201 24.32 3.64 -16.05
N MET A 202 23.08 4.06 -16.28
CA MET A 202 22.46 5.10 -15.47
C MET A 202 22.01 4.46 -14.15
N VAL A 203 22.43 5.07 -13.03
CA VAL A 203 22.15 4.53 -11.69
C VAL A 203 21.25 5.49 -10.94
N GLY A 204 20.17 4.96 -10.39
CA GLY A 204 19.27 5.71 -9.51
C GLY A 204 19.17 5.09 -8.14
N GLN A 205 18.78 5.89 -7.16
CA GLN A 205 18.43 5.41 -5.83
C GLN A 205 17.15 6.10 -5.37
N PHE A 206 16.29 5.34 -4.70
CA PHE A 206 15.12 5.89 -4.04
C PHE A 206 14.84 5.19 -2.72
N THR A 207 14.25 5.93 -1.77
CA THR A 207 13.97 5.41 -0.43
C THR A 207 12.50 5.57 -0.08
N LEU A 208 11.89 4.49 0.40
CA LEU A 208 10.52 4.43 0.89
C LEU A 208 10.53 4.26 2.41
N ASN A 209 9.84 5.16 3.13
CA ASN A 209 9.46 4.97 4.51
C ASN A 209 8.02 4.42 4.57
N VAL A 210 7.86 3.27 5.21
CA VAL A 210 6.60 2.53 5.31
C VAL A 210 6.12 2.56 6.76
N GLU A 211 4.96 3.15 6.98
CA GLU A 211 4.33 3.26 8.30
C GLU A 211 3.00 2.51 8.28
N THR A 212 2.81 1.57 9.20
CA THR A 212 1.52 0.90 9.42
C THR A 212 0.93 1.34 10.75
N THR A 213 -0.32 1.79 10.72
CA THR A 213 -1.07 2.11 11.94
C THR A 213 -1.57 0.82 12.58
N ASP A 214 -1.01 0.47 13.73
CA ASP A 214 -1.48 -0.65 14.53
C ASP A 214 -2.82 -0.28 15.19
N LEU A 215 -3.91 -1.00 14.86
CA LEU A 215 -5.23 -0.77 15.47
C LEU A 215 -5.32 -1.30 16.93
N ASP A 216 -4.24 -1.90 17.45
CA ASP A 216 -4.21 -2.50 18.78
C ASP A 216 -3.64 -1.53 19.83
N SER A 217 -4.54 -0.78 20.47
CA SER A 217 -4.50 -0.49 21.91
C SER A 217 -5.63 0.46 22.34
N THR A 218 -6.88 0.13 22.00
CA THR A 218 -7.97 0.49 22.91
C THR A 218 -8.14 -0.65 23.89
N SER A 219 -7.40 -0.59 25.01
CA SER A 219 -7.75 -1.40 26.17
C SER A 219 -9.18 -1.01 26.57
N VAL A 220 -10.14 -1.86 26.18
CA VAL A 220 -11.50 -1.79 26.71
C VAL A 220 -11.35 -1.85 28.23
N PRO A 221 -11.76 -0.82 28.99
CA PRO A 221 -11.81 -0.95 30.44
C PRO A 221 -12.73 -2.12 30.72
N GLU A 222 -12.23 -3.18 31.37
CA GLU A 222 -13.10 -4.27 31.77
C GLU A 222 -14.32 -3.67 32.48
N PRO A 223 -15.55 -4.08 32.14
CA PRO A 223 -16.70 -3.66 32.91
C PRO A 223 -16.41 -4.09 34.34
N VAL A 224 -16.23 -3.10 35.22
CA VAL A 224 -16.17 -3.31 36.66
C VAL A 224 -17.33 -4.24 36.96
N SER A 225 -17.04 -5.46 37.37
CA SER A 225 -18.06 -6.43 37.72
C SER A 225 -18.81 -5.84 38.92
N VAL A 226 -19.90 -5.12 38.66
CA VAL A 226 -20.92 -4.78 39.65
C VAL A 226 -21.73 -6.06 39.90
N LEU A 227 -21.03 -7.15 40.23
CA LEU A 227 -21.62 -8.38 40.72
C LEU A 227 -21.77 -8.25 42.24
N GLY A 228 -22.55 -7.25 42.66
CA GLY A 228 -22.60 -6.90 44.08
C GLY A 228 -23.57 -5.81 44.46
N LEU A 229 -24.65 -5.56 43.71
CA LEU A 229 -25.73 -4.70 44.21
C LEU A 229 -27.01 -4.84 43.37
N LEU A 230 -27.79 -5.90 43.60
CA LEU A 230 -29.21 -5.96 43.22
C LEU A 230 -29.94 -6.95 44.15
N THR A 231 -29.91 -6.69 45.47
CA THR A 231 -30.98 -7.14 46.36
C THR A 231 -32.23 -6.31 46.07
N VAL A 232 -33.00 -6.73 45.06
CA VAL A 232 -34.34 -6.21 44.80
C VAL A 232 -35.28 -6.74 45.88
N GLY A 233 -35.57 -5.89 46.87
CA GLY A 233 -36.78 -6.02 47.66
C GLY A 233 -37.97 -5.60 46.81
N ALA A 234 -38.95 -6.49 46.63
CA ALA A 234 -40.34 -6.17 46.33
C ALA A 234 -41.20 -7.44 46.42
N PHE A 235 -41.57 -7.86 47.64
CA PHE A 235 -42.76 -8.70 47.79
C PHE A 235 -43.98 -7.79 47.69
N GLY A 236 -44.64 -7.91 46.54
CA GLY A 236 -45.81 -7.15 46.15
C GLY A 236 -47.05 -7.47 46.98
N ALA A 237 -47.85 -6.42 47.13
CA ALA A 237 -49.21 -6.45 47.64
C ALA A 237 -50.21 -7.07 46.64
N GLY A 238 -51.29 -7.62 47.19
CA GLY A 238 -52.54 -7.93 46.49
C GLY A 238 -52.72 -9.42 46.19
N ALA A 239 -53.80 -10.10 46.55
CA ALA A 239 -55.10 -9.66 47.01
C ALA A 239 -55.82 -10.86 47.65
N THR A 240 -56.74 -10.62 48.60
CA THR A 240 -58.15 -11.03 48.43
C THR A 240 -59.01 -10.55 49.60
N LEU A 241 -59.86 -9.56 49.33
CA LEU A 241 -61.11 -9.40 50.06
C LEU A 241 -61.95 -10.67 49.88
N LYS A 242 -62.30 -11.34 50.98
CA LYS A 242 -63.47 -12.22 51.02
C LYS A 242 -64.30 -11.96 52.27
N ARG A 243 -65.34 -11.16 52.03
CA ARG A 243 -66.52 -10.88 52.84
C ARG A 243 -67.14 -12.16 53.40
N ARG A 244 -67.34 -12.26 54.72
CA ARG A 244 -68.43 -13.05 55.33
C ARG A 244 -69.05 -12.29 56.51
N LYS A 245 -70.36 -12.07 56.38
CA LYS A 245 -71.31 -11.59 57.39
C LYS A 245 -71.58 -12.65 58.45
N LYS A 246 -71.75 -12.22 59.71
CA LYS A 246 -72.84 -12.48 60.69
C LYS A 246 -72.26 -12.37 62.12
N GLN A 247 -72.65 -11.36 62.91
CA GLN A 247 -73.86 -11.24 63.77
C GLN A 247 -73.78 -12.03 65.09
N GLN A 248 -74.27 -11.36 66.15
CA GLN A 248 -74.59 -11.81 67.53
C GLN A 248 -73.40 -11.78 68.50
N ALA A 249 -73.49 -11.21 69.70
CA ALA A 249 -74.56 -10.55 70.43
C ALA A 249 -73.93 -9.51 71.39
#